data_AF-X8HWQ0-F1
#
_entry.id   AF-X8HWQ0-F1
#
_cell.length_a   1.000
_cell.length_b   1.000
_cell.length_c   1.000
_cell.angle_alpha   90.00
_cell.angle_beta   90.00
_cell.angle_gamma   90.00
#
_symmetry.space_group_name_H-M   'P 1'
#
loop_
_entity.id
_entity.type
_entity.pdbx_description
1 polymer ?
#
loop_
_entity_poly.entity_id
_entity_poly.type
_entity_poly.pdbx_seq_one_letter_code
_entity_poly.pdbx_strand_id
1 'polypeptide(L)' 'MTKQMIGKNVLEISINEHELTKQQIDNIKRGVDYGKQKGVEVKFIIEK' A
#
# COMPACT_ATOMS: atom_id res chain seq x y z
N MET A 1 -27.71 15.30 3.73
CA MET A 1 -27.08 14.17 3.01
C MET A 1 -25.65 14.04 3.50
N THR A 2 -25.42 13.13 4.44
CA THR A 2 -24.07 12.82 4.93
C THR A 2 -23.28 12.28 3.74
N LYS A 3 -22.18 12.92 3.35
CA LYS A 3 -21.23 12.33 2.40
C LYS A 3 -20.80 10.99 3.00
N GLN A 4 -21.35 9.89 2.49
CA GLN A 4 -20.79 8.57 2.72
C GLN A 4 -19.47 8.54 1.96
N MET A 5 -18.42 9.06 2.59
CA MET A 5 -17.06 8.73 2.18
C MET A 5 -16.97 7.22 2.29
N ILE A 6 -16.78 6.53 1.18
CA ILE A 6 -16.49 5.09 1.16
C ILE A 6 -15.29 4.92 2.10
N GLY A 7 -15.54 4.28 3.25
CA GLY A 7 -14.85 4.53 4.51
C GLY A 7 -13.41 4.02 4.61
N LYS A 8 -12.73 3.77 3.50
CA LYS A 8 -11.34 3.33 3.51
C LYS A 8 -10.60 3.83 2.27
N ASN A 9 -9.66 4.76 2.48
CA ASN A 9 -8.64 5.09 1.49
C ASN A 9 -7.67 3.91 1.44
N VAL A 10 -8.03 2.82 0.76
CA VAL A 10 -7.14 1.66 0.59
C VAL A 10 -6.40 1.80 -0.74
N LEU A 11 -5.08 1.68 -0.71
CA LEU A 11 -4.25 1.55 -1.90
C LEU A 11 -3.72 0.12 -1.97
N GLU A 12 -4.16 -0.62 -3.00
CA GLU A 12 -3.72 -1.99 -3.26
C GLU A 12 -2.68 -1.99 -4.38
N ILE A 13 -1.53 -2.62 -4.14
CA ILE A 13 -0.43 -2.70 -5.10
C ILE A 13 -0.05 -4.18 -5.24
N SER A 14 -0.29 -4.73 -6.42
CA SER A 14 0.19 -6.06 -6.81
C SER A 14 1.60 -5.96 -7.40
N ILE A 15 2.49 -6.87 -6.99
CA ILE A 15 3.83 -6.99 -7.53
C ILE A 15 4.01 -8.44 -7.97
N ASN A 16 4.34 -8.64 -9.25
CA ASN A 16 4.66 -9.95 -9.80
C ASN A 16 5.93 -10.49 -9.13
N GLU A 17 5.92 -11.77 -8.75
CA GLU A 17 7.00 -12.46 -8.03
C GLU A 17 8.28 -12.50 -8.89
N HIS A 18 9.06 -11.45 -8.74
CA HIS A 18 10.49 -11.43 -9.00
C HIS A 18 11.19 -11.22 -7.65
N GLU A 19 12.43 -11.68 -7.51
CA GLU A 19 13.23 -11.38 -6.31
C GLU A 19 13.34 -9.87 -6.14
N LEU A 20 12.55 -9.31 -5.22
CA LEU A 20 12.61 -7.90 -4.89
C LEU A 20 13.95 -7.63 -4.22
N THR A 21 14.65 -6.64 -4.75
CA THR A 21 15.86 -6.13 -4.11
C THR A 21 15.53 -5.59 -2.72
N LYS A 22 16.51 -5.62 -1.81
CA LYS A 22 16.37 -5.01 -0.47
C LYS A 22 15.91 -3.55 -0.55
N GLN A 23 16.42 -2.79 -1.53
CA GLN A 23 16.04 -1.40 -1.74
C GLN A 23 14.58 -1.24 -2.16
N GLN A 24 14.05 -2.12 -3.01
CA GLN A 24 12.63 -2.12 -3.36
C GLN A 24 11.75 -2.41 -2.14
N ILE A 25 12.14 -3.37 -1.30
CA ILE A 25 11.44 -3.68 -0.04
C ILE A 25 11.45 -2.47 0.90
N ASP A 26 12.58 -1.78 1.04
CA ASP A 26 12.68 -0.59 1.88
C ASP A 26 11.84 0.59 1.34
N ASN A 27 11.76 0.74 0.02
CA ASN A 27 10.88 1.73 -0.61
C ASN A 27 9.40 1.40 -0.37
N ILE A 28 9.01 0.13 -0.45
CA ILE A 28 7.65 -0.35 -0.14
C ILE A 28 7.28 -0.03 1.32
N LYS A 29 8.16 -0.35 2.27
CA LYS A 29 7.96 -0.03 3.69
C LYS A 29 7.73 1.46 3.92
N ARG A 30 8.56 2.32 3.31
CA ARG A 30 8.38 3.78 3.40
C ARG A 30 7.04 4.25 2.82
N GLY A 31 6.59 3.64 1.73
CA GLY A 31 5.28 3.91 1.13
C GLY A 31 4.11 3.53 2.06
N VAL A 32 4.18 2.36 2.71
CA VAL A 32 3.20 1.93 3.73
C VAL A 32 3.14 2.93 4.88
N ASP A 33 4.30 3.29 5.42
CA ASP A 33 4.38 4.17 6.60
C ASP A 33 3.84 5.57 6.27
N TYR A 34 4.16 6.10 5.10
CA TYR A 34 3.59 7.36 4.63
C TYR A 34 2.06 7.28 4.47
N GLY A 35 1.53 6.20 3.88
CA GLY A 35 0.10 5.99 3.75
C GLY A 35 -0.61 5.98 5.11
N LYS A 36 -0.06 5.24 6.09
CA LYS A 36 -0.58 5.22 7.47
C LYS A 36 -0.64 6.61 8.09
N GLN A 37 0.42 7.42 7.94
CA GLN A 37 0.42 8.80 8.43
C GLN A 37 -0.67 9.68 7.81
N LYS A 38 -1.13 9.34 6.60
CA LYS A 38 -2.18 10.06 5.88
C LYS A 38 -3.58 9.44 6.07
N GLY A 39 -3.72 8.41 6.90
CA GLY A 39 -4.99 7.71 7.08
C GLY A 39 -5.38 6.84 5.88
N VAL A 40 -4.38 6.39 5.11
CA VAL A 40 -4.52 5.48 3.97
C VAL A 40 -4.01 4.10 4.36
N GLU A 41 -4.84 3.07 4.16
CA GLU A 41 -4.44 1.68 4.37
C GLU A 41 -3.73 1.19 3.09
N VAL A 42 -2.44 0.87 3.17
CA VAL A 42 -1.69 0.36 2.01
C VAL A 42 -1.53 -1.15 2.13
N LYS A 43 -1.98 -1.89 1.12
CA LYS A 43 -1.86 -3.35 1.04
C LYS A 43 -0.98 -3.73 -0.15
N PHE A 44 0.01 -4.57 0.13
CA PHE A 44 0.89 -5.14 -0.88
C PHE A 44 0.55 -6.61 -1.06
N ILE A 45 0.28 -7.02 -2.30
CA ILE A 45 0.02 -8.40 -2.68
C ILE A 45 1.19 -8.85 -3.55
N ILE A 46 1.84 -9.95 -3.16
CA ILE A 46 2.88 -10.58 -3.97
C ILE A 46 2.21 -11.72 -4.72
N GLU A 47 2.13 -11.60 -6.05
CA GLU A 47 1.48 -12.57 -6.93
C GLU A 47 2.54 -13.48 -7.55
N LYS A 48 2.37 -14.80 -7.41
CA LYS A 48 3.23 -15.82 -8.00
C LYS A 48 3.03 -15.98 -9.49
#